data_AF-A0A2I1GYB5-F1
#
_entry.id   AF-A0A2I1GYB5-F1
#
_cell.length_a   1.000
_cell.length_b   1.000
_cell.length_c   1.000
_cell.angle_alpha   90.00
_cell.angle_beta   90.00
_cell.angle_gamma   90.00
#
_symmetry.space_group_name_H-M   'P 1'
#
loop_
_entity.id
_entity.type
_entity.pdbx_description
1 polymer ?
#
loop_
_entity_poly.entity_id
_entity_poly.type
_entity_poly.pdbx_seq_one_letter_code
_entity_poly.pdbx_strand_id
1 'polypeptide(L)'
;MASNVPIIIKSFFFILILLNIKSFPLAYHIRTVPLILETFKNRNNNNEDRDLFQATESTYSVLFDDLDTNRHMNNSSYNKVLDHARGHFFAASFANYMWNHKVVIMQKSVLMIFNHEIPPFSNYSVYTRILTWDQKWLILVSYFRLHKENKIVSLGLSKCIFKEPNGKTIRPEELFIGSGYLKNDSEKKKKEREDRRQKGMKFVEGTYLAERLFDDEFIKDLNVKNKIPAKL
;
A
#
# COMPACT_ATOMS: atom_id res chain seq x y z
N MET A 1 36.54 -33.76 -10.11
CA MET A 1 37.37 -32.71 -9.49
C MET A 1 36.52 -31.47 -9.35
N ALA A 2 36.05 -31.13 -8.14
CA ALA A 2 35.38 -29.85 -7.94
C ALA A 2 36.45 -28.76 -8.05
N SER A 3 36.35 -27.88 -9.06
CA SER A 3 37.21 -26.71 -9.15
C SER A 3 36.96 -25.86 -7.90
N ASN A 4 37.96 -25.75 -7.02
CA ASN A 4 37.83 -24.93 -5.83
C ASN A 4 37.75 -23.47 -6.27
N VAL A 5 36.52 -22.94 -6.33
CA VAL A 5 36.30 -21.52 -6.64
C VAL A 5 37.11 -20.68 -5.64
N PRO A 6 37.99 -19.78 -6.11
CA PRO A 6 38.78 -18.90 -5.26
C PRO A 6 37.93 -18.17 -4.22
N ILE A 7 38.46 -18.00 -3.01
CA ILE A 7 37.78 -17.32 -1.90
C ILE A 7 37.30 -15.93 -2.32
N ILE A 8 38.12 -15.18 -3.07
CA ILE A 8 37.79 -13.84 -3.58
C ILE A 8 36.49 -13.85 -4.39
N ILE A 9 36.32 -14.84 -5.27
CA ILE A 9 35.12 -14.97 -6.10
C ILE A 9 33.91 -15.31 -5.23
N LYS A 10 34.06 -16.22 -4.25
CA LYS A 10 32.98 -16.53 -3.30
C LYS A 10 32.58 -15.32 -2.47
N SER A 11 33.55 -14.57 -1.96
CA SER A 11 33.32 -13.33 -1.19
C SER A 11 32.61 -12.27 -2.03
N PHE A 12 33.01 -12.10 -3.30
CA PHE A 12 32.35 -11.18 -4.22
C PHE A 12 30.87 -11.52 -4.42
N PHE A 13 30.54 -12.78 -4.73
CA PHE A 13 29.16 -13.22 -4.87
C PHE A 13 28.36 -13.10 -3.56
N PHE A 14 28.99 -13.42 -2.43
CA PHE A 14 28.37 -13.28 -1.13
C PHE A 14 28.00 -11.81 -0.83
N ILE A 15 28.92 -10.88 -1.08
CA ILE A 15 28.66 -9.44 -0.94
C ILE A 15 27.54 -8.99 -1.89
N LEU A 16 27.54 -9.44 -3.15
CA LEU A 16 26.47 -9.12 -4.09
C LEU A 16 25.10 -9.58 -3.59
N ILE A 17 25.00 -10.78 -3.02
CA ILE A 17 23.75 -11.30 -2.44
C ILE A 17 23.31 -10.42 -1.26
N LEU A 18 24.23 -10.05 -0.36
CA LEU A 18 23.90 -9.19 0.79
C LEU A 18 23.42 -7.81 0.36
N LEU A 19 24.06 -7.20 -0.64
CA LEU A 19 23.68 -5.89 -1.16
C LEU A 19 22.31 -5.91 -1.84
N ASN A 20 21.88 -7.07 -2.36
CA ASN A 20 20.61 -7.24 -3.11
C ASN A 20 19.57 -8.08 -2.34
N ILE A 21 19.70 -8.18 -1.03
CA ILE A 21 18.93 -9.14 -0.24
C ILE A 21 17.41 -8.92 -0.31
N LYS A 22 16.92 -7.68 -0.50
CA LYS A 22 15.48 -7.41 -0.63
C LYS A 22 14.92 -7.73 -2.01
N SER A 23 15.79 -7.92 -2.98
CA SER A 23 15.46 -8.22 -4.37
C SER A 23 15.79 -9.67 -4.74
N PHE A 24 16.36 -10.42 -3.81
CA PHE A 24 16.61 -11.86 -3.95
C PHE A 24 15.29 -12.63 -4.17
N PRO A 25 15.29 -13.74 -4.93
CA PRO A 25 14.11 -14.58 -5.08
C PRO A 25 13.47 -14.93 -3.73
N LEU A 26 12.14 -14.86 -3.67
CA LEU A 26 11.32 -15.09 -2.47
C LEU A 26 11.48 -14.08 -1.32
N ALA A 27 12.41 -13.12 -1.38
CA ALA A 27 12.61 -12.14 -0.31
C ALA A 27 11.33 -11.38 0.07
N TYR A 28 10.50 -11.03 -0.92
CA TYR A 28 9.18 -10.44 -0.68
C TYR A 28 8.30 -11.35 0.20
N HIS A 29 8.14 -12.62 -0.18
CA HIS A 29 7.27 -13.57 0.51
C HIS A 29 7.76 -13.83 1.95
N ILE A 30 9.07 -14.00 2.12
CA ILE A 30 9.71 -14.21 3.44
C ILE A 30 9.45 -13.02 4.38
N ARG A 31 9.43 -11.79 3.85
CA ARG A 31 9.19 -10.57 4.64
C ARG A 31 7.71 -10.31 4.90
N THR A 32 6.84 -10.63 3.94
CA THR A 32 5.40 -10.28 4.00
C THR A 32 4.56 -11.35 4.68
N VAL A 33 4.73 -12.61 4.28
CA VAL A 33 3.81 -13.70 4.66
C VAL A 33 3.81 -13.93 6.18
N PRO A 34 4.97 -13.99 6.89
CA PRO A 34 4.97 -14.18 8.34
C PRO A 34 4.25 -13.04 9.08
N LEU A 35 4.50 -11.79 8.68
CA LEU A 35 3.85 -10.63 9.29
C LEU A 35 2.33 -10.66 9.09
N ILE A 36 1.87 -11.00 7.88
CA ILE A 36 0.43 -11.14 7.59
C ILE A 36 -0.14 -12.29 8.43
N LEU A 37 0.47 -13.47 8.42
CA LEU A 37 -0.03 -14.63 9.19
C LEU A 37 -0.08 -14.36 10.68
N GLU A 38 0.93 -13.68 11.24
CA GLU A 38 0.95 -13.27 12.64
C GLU A 38 -0.18 -12.28 12.95
N THR A 39 -0.36 -11.27 12.10
CA THR A 39 -1.46 -10.29 12.24
C THR A 39 -2.82 -10.97 12.15
N PHE A 40 -2.99 -11.95 11.25
CA PHE A 40 -4.21 -12.76 11.15
C PHE A 40 -4.40 -13.66 12.36
N LYS A 41 -3.34 -14.25 12.91
CA LYS A 41 -3.40 -15.07 14.13
C LYS A 41 -3.85 -14.23 15.33
N ASN A 42 -3.30 -13.02 15.45
CA ASN A 42 -3.58 -12.08 16.54
C ASN A 42 -4.75 -11.13 16.23
N ARG A 43 -5.57 -11.45 15.22
CA ARG A 43 -6.70 -10.60 14.82
C ARG A 43 -7.70 -10.46 15.96
N ASN A 44 -8.30 -9.29 16.07
CA ASN A 44 -9.48 -9.11 16.91
C ASN A 44 -10.67 -9.87 16.35
N ASN A 45 -11.52 -10.40 17.22
CA ASN A 45 -12.79 -10.98 16.77
C ASN A 45 -13.82 -9.90 16.35
N ASN A 46 -13.77 -8.72 16.96
CA ASN A 46 -14.66 -7.59 16.71
C ASN A 46 -13.89 -6.26 16.82
N ASN A 47 -14.27 -5.23 16.06
CA ASN A 47 -13.61 -3.92 16.05
C ASN A 47 -14.54 -2.75 16.44
N GLU A 48 -15.58 -3.04 17.22
CA GLU A 48 -16.62 -2.07 17.60
C GLU A 48 -16.07 -0.84 18.36
N ASP A 49 -15.09 -1.04 19.24
CA ASP A 49 -14.48 0.04 20.03
C ASP A 49 -13.31 0.76 19.32
N ARG A 50 -13.01 0.40 18.07
CA ARG A 50 -11.85 0.94 17.34
C ARG A 50 -12.24 2.08 16.41
N ASP A 51 -11.34 3.07 16.26
CA ASP A 51 -11.49 4.11 15.24
C ASP A 51 -11.23 3.50 13.86
N LEU A 52 -12.22 3.56 12.97
CA LEU A 52 -12.12 3.11 11.57
C LEU A 52 -10.96 3.79 10.83
N PHE A 53 -10.63 5.03 11.19
CA PHE A 53 -9.56 5.81 10.54
C PHE A 53 -8.21 5.72 11.25
N GLN A 54 -8.06 4.82 12.23
CA GLN A 54 -6.79 4.60 12.91
C GLN A 54 -5.69 4.25 11.90
N ALA A 55 -4.46 4.69 12.18
CA ALA A 55 -3.31 4.39 11.34
C ALA A 55 -2.60 3.14 11.86
N THR A 56 -2.09 2.31 10.94
CA THR A 56 -1.05 1.33 11.24
C THR A 56 0.32 1.93 10.93
N GLU A 57 1.33 1.51 11.69
CA GLU A 57 2.72 1.88 11.45
C GLU A 57 3.51 0.65 10.99
N SER A 58 4.31 0.83 9.94
CA SER A 58 5.30 -0.16 9.50
C SER A 58 6.67 0.52 9.38
N THR A 59 7.68 -0.03 10.04
CA THR A 59 9.04 0.53 10.08
C THR A 59 9.95 -0.15 9.06
N TYR A 60 10.81 0.64 8.42
CA TYR A 60 11.72 0.18 7.38
C TYR A 60 13.07 0.91 7.47
N SER A 61 14.08 0.31 6.84
CA SER A 61 15.38 0.92 6.60
C SER A 61 15.68 0.88 5.11
N VAL A 62 16.26 1.94 4.56
CA VAL A 62 16.80 1.95 3.19
C VAL A 62 18.03 1.05 3.14
N LEU A 63 18.07 0.10 2.23
CA LEU A 63 19.25 -0.73 1.95
C LEU A 63 19.86 -0.36 0.60
N PHE A 64 20.99 -0.98 0.29
CA PHE A 64 21.74 -0.68 -0.92
C PHE A 64 20.91 -0.88 -2.20
N ASP A 65 20.11 -1.95 -2.28
CA ASP A 65 19.25 -2.24 -3.43
C ASP A 65 17.98 -1.38 -3.53
N ASP A 66 17.73 -0.51 -2.54
CA ASP A 66 16.67 0.48 -2.64
C ASP A 66 17.16 1.77 -3.32
N LEU A 67 18.47 1.95 -3.54
CA LEU A 67 19.04 3.19 -4.07
C LEU A 67 18.95 3.28 -5.60
N ASP A 68 18.81 4.50 -6.12
CA ASP A 68 18.97 4.80 -7.54
C ASP A 68 20.29 5.55 -7.83
N THR A 69 20.44 6.00 -9.08
CA THR A 69 21.63 6.73 -9.56
C THR A 69 21.85 8.07 -8.84
N ASN A 70 20.81 8.65 -8.25
CA ASN A 70 20.89 9.89 -7.47
C ASN A 70 21.28 9.63 -6.01
N ARG A 71 21.47 8.36 -5.64
CA ARG A 71 21.88 7.95 -4.29
C ARG A 71 20.88 8.35 -3.22
N HIS A 72 19.59 8.24 -3.52
CA HIS A 72 18.51 8.22 -2.54
C HIS A 72 17.61 7.02 -2.80
N MET A 73 16.62 6.80 -1.95
CA MET A 73 15.62 5.75 -2.18
C MET A 73 14.95 5.96 -3.54
N ASN A 74 15.00 4.93 -4.39
CA ASN A 74 14.39 4.93 -5.71
C ASN A 74 12.88 5.11 -5.60
N ASN A 75 12.30 5.97 -6.44
CA ASN A 75 10.86 6.26 -6.46
C ASN A 75 10.00 4.98 -6.62
N SER A 76 10.49 3.96 -7.32
CA SER A 76 9.80 2.66 -7.45
C SER A 76 9.76 1.87 -6.12
N SER A 77 10.78 2.00 -5.28
CA SER A 77 10.87 1.32 -3.97
C SER A 77 9.75 1.77 -3.02
N TYR A 78 9.27 3.01 -3.15
CA TYR A 78 8.12 3.49 -2.37
C TYR A 78 6.87 2.66 -2.66
N ASN A 79 6.62 2.28 -3.92
CA ASN A 79 5.47 1.46 -4.30
C ASN A 79 5.60 0.01 -3.76
N LYS A 80 6.81 -0.54 -3.78
CA LYS A 80 7.09 -1.86 -3.17
C LYS A 80 6.78 -1.83 -1.67
N VAL A 81 7.17 -0.76 -0.98
CA VAL A 81 6.88 -0.55 0.45
C VAL A 81 5.40 -0.33 0.72
N LEU A 82 4.70 0.45 -0.12
CA LEU A 82 3.25 0.63 -0.02
C LEU A 82 2.49 -0.69 -0.11
N ASP A 83 2.96 -1.64 -0.90
CA ASP A 83 2.36 -2.97 -0.96
C ASP A 83 2.43 -3.69 0.39
N HIS A 84 3.61 -3.73 1.02
CA HIS A 84 3.77 -4.28 2.37
C HIS A 84 2.90 -3.54 3.40
N ALA A 85 2.93 -2.20 3.39
CA ALA A 85 2.20 -1.38 4.37
C ALA A 85 0.68 -1.53 4.24
N ARG A 86 0.15 -1.63 3.01
CA ARG A 86 -1.27 -1.90 2.76
C ARG A 86 -1.68 -3.29 3.20
N GLY A 87 -0.88 -4.31 2.90
CA GLY A 87 -1.12 -5.68 3.35
C GLY A 87 -1.24 -5.76 4.88
N HIS A 88 -0.30 -5.11 5.59
CA HIS A 88 -0.34 -4.99 7.05
C HIS A 88 -1.59 -4.23 7.52
N PHE A 89 -1.91 -3.08 6.92
CA PHE A 89 -3.11 -2.30 7.26
C PHE A 89 -4.40 -3.13 7.12
N PHE A 90 -4.56 -3.84 6.00
CA PHE A 90 -5.75 -4.66 5.77
C PHE A 90 -5.84 -5.82 6.74
N ALA A 91 -4.73 -6.53 6.99
CA ALA A 91 -4.71 -7.59 7.99
C ALA A 91 -5.10 -7.06 9.38
N ALA A 92 -4.48 -5.97 9.83
CA ALA A 92 -4.73 -5.38 11.14
C ALA A 92 -6.17 -4.86 11.30
N SER A 93 -6.76 -4.35 10.22
CA SER A 93 -8.09 -3.73 10.25
C SER A 93 -9.22 -4.72 10.02
N PHE A 94 -9.02 -5.72 9.14
CA PHE A 94 -10.13 -6.50 8.57
C PHE A 94 -9.90 -8.02 8.56
N ALA A 95 -8.85 -8.54 9.20
CA ALA A 95 -8.55 -9.98 9.17
C ALA A 95 -9.72 -10.87 9.64
N ASN A 96 -10.53 -10.42 10.61
CA ASN A 96 -11.70 -11.17 11.08
C ASN A 96 -12.75 -11.44 10.00
N TYR A 97 -13.00 -10.44 9.16
CA TYR A 97 -13.91 -10.57 8.04
C TYR A 97 -13.25 -11.37 6.91
N MET A 98 -12.01 -11.03 6.55
CA MET A 98 -11.28 -11.65 5.44
C MET A 98 -11.04 -13.14 5.63
N TRP A 99 -10.78 -13.58 6.87
CA TRP A 99 -10.57 -14.99 7.21
C TRP A 99 -11.76 -15.87 6.83
N ASN A 100 -12.98 -15.36 7.00
CA ASN A 100 -14.21 -16.13 6.76
C ASN A 100 -14.75 -15.96 5.32
N HIS A 101 -14.42 -14.87 4.64
CA HIS A 101 -15.06 -14.50 3.36
C HIS A 101 -14.14 -14.61 2.13
N LYS A 102 -12.88 -15.03 2.29
CA LYS A 102 -11.89 -15.18 1.19
C LYS A 102 -11.83 -13.94 0.28
N VAL A 103 -11.73 -12.77 0.90
CA VAL A 103 -11.74 -11.48 0.19
C VAL A 103 -10.51 -11.36 -0.70
N VAL A 104 -10.74 -11.03 -1.98
CA VAL A 104 -9.70 -10.64 -2.94
C VAL A 104 -9.59 -9.13 -2.94
N ILE A 105 -8.38 -8.62 -2.68
CA ILE A 105 -8.08 -7.19 -2.70
C ILE A 105 -7.38 -6.86 -4.02
N MET A 106 -7.90 -5.89 -4.77
CA MET A 106 -7.28 -5.44 -6.02
C MET A 106 -6.96 -3.95 -5.94
N GLN A 107 -5.74 -3.59 -6.35
CA GLN A 107 -5.31 -2.20 -6.48
C GLN A 107 -5.64 -1.70 -7.89
N LYS A 108 -6.37 -0.59 -8.00
CA LYS A 108 -6.64 0.06 -9.30
C LYS A 108 -5.58 1.09 -9.67
N SER A 109 -5.20 1.95 -8.72
CA SER A 109 -4.25 3.03 -8.95
C SER A 109 -3.49 3.39 -7.68
N VAL A 110 -2.27 3.87 -7.85
CA VAL A 110 -1.45 4.48 -6.80
C VAL A 110 -1.03 5.86 -7.29
N LEU A 111 -1.22 6.90 -6.48
CA LEU A 111 -0.60 8.20 -6.67
C LEU A 111 0.49 8.37 -5.63
N MET A 112 1.71 8.70 -6.08
CA MET A 112 2.81 9.04 -5.19
C MET A 112 3.13 10.52 -5.28
N ILE A 113 3.32 11.16 -4.13
CA ILE A 113 3.80 12.52 -4.01
C ILE A 113 5.12 12.48 -3.22
N PHE A 114 6.18 12.98 -3.85
CA PHE A 114 7.53 13.03 -3.29
C PHE A 114 7.86 14.49 -2.98
N ASN A 115 7.86 14.87 -1.69
CA ASN A 115 8.23 16.24 -1.29
C ASN A 115 9.72 16.32 -0.93
N HIS A 116 10.25 15.30 -0.28
CA HIS A 116 11.65 15.16 0.08
C HIS A 116 12.13 13.73 -0.13
N GLU A 117 13.39 13.59 -0.54
CA GLU A 117 14.03 12.29 -0.68
C GLU A 117 14.20 11.58 0.68
N ILE A 118 14.20 10.24 0.66
CA ILE A 118 14.64 9.43 1.80
C ILE A 118 16.12 9.08 1.57
N PRO A 119 17.05 9.55 2.42
CA PRO A 119 18.49 9.34 2.22
C PRO A 119 18.91 7.87 2.35
N PRO A 120 20.10 7.50 1.83
CA PRO A 120 20.67 6.17 2.01
C PRO A 120 20.75 5.74 3.47
N PHE A 121 20.47 4.46 3.72
CA PHE A 121 20.62 3.83 5.04
C PHE A 121 19.80 4.47 6.15
N SER A 122 18.82 5.29 5.80
CA SER A 122 17.94 5.94 6.78
C SER A 122 16.82 5.01 7.24
N ASN A 123 16.39 5.21 8.48
CA ASN A 123 15.21 4.57 9.05
C ASN A 123 13.99 5.48 8.88
N TYR A 124 12.87 4.88 8.48
CA TYR A 124 11.62 5.59 8.27
C TYR A 124 10.42 4.69 8.63
N SER A 125 9.29 5.33 8.92
CA SER A 125 8.01 4.65 9.15
C SER A 125 7.03 5.01 8.07
N VAL A 126 6.13 4.09 7.76
CA VAL A 126 4.97 4.32 6.90
C VAL A 126 3.70 4.22 7.74
N TYR A 127 2.99 5.34 7.87
CA TYR A 127 1.69 5.38 8.53
C TYR A 127 0.59 5.24 7.50
N THR A 128 -0.16 4.13 7.54
CA THR A 128 -1.24 3.87 6.59
C THR A 128 -2.59 3.94 7.29
N ARG A 129 -3.53 4.69 6.71
CA ARG A 129 -4.91 4.79 7.21
C ARG A 129 -5.90 5.00 6.08
N ILE A 130 -7.19 4.79 6.37
CA ILE A 130 -8.27 5.18 5.45
C ILE A 130 -8.24 6.70 5.28
N LEU A 131 -8.22 7.15 4.02
CA LEU A 131 -8.47 8.54 3.68
C LEU A 131 -9.98 8.78 3.51
N THR A 132 -10.62 7.97 2.67
CA THR A 132 -12.04 8.06 2.33
C THR A 132 -12.50 6.80 1.58
N TRP A 133 -13.78 6.72 1.24
CA TRP A 133 -14.35 5.68 0.39
C TRP A 133 -15.60 6.20 -0.34
N ASP A 134 -15.96 5.52 -1.43
CA ASP A 134 -17.26 5.61 -2.08
C ASP A 134 -17.99 4.26 -2.03
N GLN A 135 -19.00 4.05 -2.88
CA GLN A 135 -19.76 2.80 -2.92
C GLN A 135 -18.92 1.58 -3.35
N LYS A 136 -17.84 1.78 -4.10
CA LYS A 136 -17.04 0.74 -4.75
C LYS A 136 -15.58 0.72 -4.28
N TRP A 137 -14.98 1.89 -4.09
CA TRP A 137 -13.55 2.08 -3.86
C TRP A 137 -13.26 2.52 -2.44
N LEU A 138 -12.24 1.91 -1.84
CA LEU A 138 -11.61 2.38 -0.62
C LEU A 138 -10.30 3.09 -0.98
N ILE A 139 -10.08 4.27 -0.42
CA ILE A 139 -8.86 5.03 -0.62
C ILE A 139 -8.05 5.05 0.68
N LEU A 140 -6.83 4.54 0.62
CA LEU A 140 -5.86 4.66 1.70
C LEU A 140 -4.92 5.82 1.44
N VAL A 141 -4.47 6.47 2.51
CA VAL A 141 -3.30 7.36 2.50
C VAL A 141 -2.20 6.74 3.34
N SER A 142 -0.98 6.75 2.81
CA SER A 142 0.22 6.25 3.46
C SER A 142 1.26 7.37 3.52
N TYR A 143 1.63 7.79 4.73
CA TYR A 143 2.62 8.84 4.96
C TYR A 143 3.98 8.24 5.28
N PHE A 144 5.02 8.67 4.56
CA PHE A 144 6.40 8.28 4.83
C PHE A 144 7.02 9.29 5.79
N ARG A 145 7.36 8.85 7.00
CA ARG A 145 8.00 9.65 8.04
C ARG A 145 9.46 9.27 8.20
N LEU A 146 10.36 10.21 7.96
CA LEU A 146 11.78 10.03 8.26
C LEU A 146 12.01 10.14 9.77
N HIS A 147 12.71 9.16 10.37
CA HIS A 147 12.90 9.13 11.83
C HIS A 147 13.82 10.24 12.32
N LYS A 148 14.97 10.43 11.63
CA LYS A 148 16.01 11.38 12.03
C LYS A 148 15.47 12.81 12.17
N GLU A 149 14.60 13.23 11.26
CA GLU A 149 14.03 14.57 11.21
C GLU A 149 12.62 14.65 11.81
N ASN A 150 12.05 13.51 12.20
CA ASN A 150 10.65 13.39 12.62
C ASN A 150 9.67 14.08 11.64
N LYS A 151 9.87 13.87 10.33
CA LYS A 151 9.19 14.66 9.28
C LYS A 151 8.51 13.76 8.27
N ILE A 152 7.30 14.14 7.84
CA ILE A 152 6.67 13.53 6.66
C ILE A 152 7.34 14.06 5.40
N VAL A 153 7.91 13.15 4.61
CA VAL A 153 8.72 13.47 3.43
C VAL A 153 8.03 13.13 2.11
N SER A 154 7.14 12.13 2.13
CA SER A 154 6.36 11.70 0.97
C SER A 154 5.03 11.13 1.43
N LEU A 155 4.09 11.00 0.50
CA LEU A 155 2.86 10.26 0.72
C LEU A 155 2.41 9.50 -0.52
N GLY A 156 1.62 8.46 -0.30
CA GLY A 156 0.95 7.70 -1.35
C GLY A 156 -0.55 7.60 -1.12
N LEU A 157 -1.34 7.73 -2.18
CA LEU A 157 -2.76 7.39 -2.20
C LEU A 157 -2.96 6.07 -2.91
N SER A 158 -3.80 5.20 -2.37
CA SER A 158 -4.06 3.87 -2.91
C SER A 158 -5.54 3.61 -3.07
N LYS A 159 -5.98 3.39 -4.30
CA LYS A 159 -7.37 3.09 -4.67
C LYS A 159 -7.57 1.59 -4.78
N CYS A 160 -8.33 1.03 -3.85
CA CYS A 160 -8.53 -0.41 -3.69
C CYS A 160 -10.00 -0.80 -3.89
N ILE A 161 -10.23 -1.98 -4.46
CA ILE A 161 -11.53 -2.65 -4.51
C ILE A 161 -11.44 -4.02 -3.86
N PHE A 162 -12.54 -4.43 -3.23
CA PHE A 162 -12.68 -5.73 -2.60
C PHE A 162 -13.65 -6.57 -3.41
N LYS A 163 -13.33 -7.85 -3.59
CA LYS A 163 -14.17 -8.80 -4.30
C LYS A 163 -14.28 -10.13 -3.56
N GLU A 164 -15.44 -10.75 -3.71
CA GLU A 164 -15.60 -12.18 -3.45
C GLU A 164 -14.85 -13.00 -4.52
N PRO A 165 -14.52 -14.28 -4.26
CA PRO A 165 -13.87 -15.15 -5.25
C PRO A 165 -14.65 -15.31 -6.57
N ASN A 166 -15.97 -15.14 -6.54
CA ASN A 166 -16.84 -15.16 -7.73
C ASN A 166 -16.78 -13.86 -8.56
N GLY A 167 -16.01 -12.85 -8.13
CA GLY A 167 -15.85 -11.56 -8.80
C GLY A 167 -16.84 -10.47 -8.37
N LYS A 168 -17.82 -10.77 -7.52
CA LYS A 168 -18.75 -9.78 -6.96
C LYS A 168 -17.99 -8.76 -6.13
N THR A 169 -18.33 -7.48 -6.29
CA THR A 169 -17.72 -6.40 -5.51
C THR A 169 -18.31 -6.37 -4.09
N ILE A 170 -17.43 -6.28 -3.09
CA ILE A 170 -17.78 -6.05 -1.69
C ILE A 170 -17.63 -4.55 -1.44
N ARG A 171 -18.70 -3.89 -0.96
CA ARG A 171 -18.65 -2.44 -0.70
C ARG A 171 -17.79 -2.16 0.52
N PRO A 172 -17.06 -1.01 0.58
CA PRO A 172 -16.27 -0.66 1.76
C PRO A 172 -17.08 -0.69 3.06
N GLU A 173 -18.32 -0.22 3.06
CA GLU A 173 -19.18 -0.25 4.27
C GLU A 173 -19.58 -1.67 4.70
N GLU A 174 -19.78 -2.58 3.76
CA GLU A 174 -20.04 -3.99 4.06
C GLU A 174 -18.82 -4.62 4.73
N LEU A 175 -17.63 -4.32 4.23
CA LEU A 175 -16.37 -4.73 4.85
C LEU A 175 -16.24 -4.17 6.27
N PHE A 176 -16.56 -2.89 6.48
CA PHE A 176 -16.48 -2.25 7.80
C PHE A 176 -17.42 -2.90 8.81
N ILE A 177 -18.70 -3.04 8.44
CA ILE A 177 -19.73 -3.68 9.28
C ILE A 177 -19.37 -5.13 9.58
N GLY A 178 -18.96 -5.87 8.55
CA GLY A 178 -18.55 -7.27 8.67
C GLY A 178 -17.31 -7.46 9.54
N SER A 179 -16.40 -6.48 9.56
CA SER A 179 -15.25 -6.44 10.47
C SER A 179 -15.56 -5.90 11.85
N GLY A 180 -16.81 -5.52 12.12
CA GLY A 180 -17.25 -5.06 13.43
C GLY A 180 -17.19 -3.56 13.68
N TYR A 181 -16.73 -2.77 12.70
CA TYR A 181 -16.85 -1.32 12.76
C TYR A 181 -18.30 -0.91 12.52
N LEU A 182 -18.63 0.33 12.87
CA LEU A 182 -19.93 0.97 12.63
C LEU A 182 -21.13 0.34 13.35
N LYS A 183 -20.90 -0.73 14.12
CA LYS A 183 -21.89 -1.31 15.02
C LYS A 183 -22.23 -0.29 16.11
N ASN A 184 -23.52 -0.13 16.38
CA ASN A 184 -24.02 0.73 17.46
C ASN A 184 -23.55 2.19 17.41
N ASP A 185 -23.24 2.73 16.21
CA ASP A 185 -22.87 4.13 16.08
C ASP A 185 -24.03 5.05 16.49
N SER A 186 -23.75 5.93 17.46
CA SER A 186 -24.63 7.07 17.72
C SER A 186 -24.67 7.99 16.51
N GLU A 187 -25.77 8.74 16.34
CA GLU A 187 -25.90 9.72 15.25
C GLU A 187 -24.75 10.74 15.23
N LYS A 188 -24.21 11.08 16.41
CA LYS A 188 -23.01 11.92 16.52
C LYS A 188 -21.79 11.26 15.87
N LYS A 189 -21.48 10.00 16.20
CA LYS A 189 -20.36 9.26 15.60
C LYS A 189 -20.53 9.09 14.09
N LYS A 190 -21.76 8.86 13.62
CA LYS A 190 -22.06 8.79 12.17
C LYS A 190 -21.73 10.10 11.47
N LYS A 191 -22.16 11.23 12.03
CA LYS A 191 -21.88 12.56 11.50
C LYS A 191 -20.38 12.86 11.46
N GLU A 192 -19.66 12.61 12.55
CA GLU A 192 -18.21 12.82 12.63
C GLU A 192 -17.44 11.95 11.61
N ARG A 193 -17.85 10.69 11.44
CA ARG A 193 -17.28 9.81 10.41
C ARG A 193 -17.53 10.37 9.01
N GLU A 194 -18.76 10.79 8.72
CA GLU A 194 -19.13 11.31 7.42
C GLU A 194 -18.35 12.60 7.10
N ASP A 195 -18.18 13.50 8.08
CA ASP A 195 -17.37 14.70 7.93
C ASP A 195 -15.90 14.36 7.60
N ARG A 196 -15.30 13.35 8.27
CA ARG A 196 -13.95 12.87 7.96
C ARG A 196 -13.87 12.25 6.57
N ARG A 197 -14.86 11.44 6.18
CA ARG A 197 -14.94 10.81 4.85
C ARG A 197 -15.03 11.87 3.74
N GLN A 198 -15.91 12.84 3.90
CA GLN A 198 -16.11 13.94 2.95
C GLN A 198 -14.87 14.83 2.83
N LYS A 199 -14.20 15.13 3.96
CA LYS A 199 -12.90 15.84 3.93
C LYS A 199 -11.87 15.10 3.07
N GLY A 200 -11.80 13.77 3.18
CA GLY A 200 -10.92 12.95 2.34
C GLY A 200 -11.34 12.93 0.87
N MET A 201 -12.65 12.90 0.58
CA MET A 201 -13.20 12.85 -0.78
C MET A 201 -12.75 14.03 -1.63
N LYS A 202 -12.71 15.24 -1.05
CA LYS A 202 -12.25 16.47 -1.72
C LYS A 202 -10.85 16.34 -2.35
N PHE A 203 -9.97 15.54 -1.76
CA PHE A 203 -8.62 15.32 -2.31
C PHE A 203 -8.59 14.25 -3.41
N VAL A 204 -9.55 13.31 -3.39
CA VAL A 204 -9.60 12.18 -4.31
C VAL A 204 -10.31 12.53 -5.61
N GLU A 205 -11.25 13.49 -5.60
CA GLU A 205 -11.94 13.96 -6.82
C GLU A 205 -10.97 14.32 -7.95
N GLY A 206 -9.86 15.01 -7.64
CA GLY A 206 -8.82 15.32 -8.62
C GLY A 206 -8.13 14.08 -9.21
N THR A 207 -7.99 13.01 -8.43
CA THR A 207 -7.41 11.75 -8.92
C THR A 207 -8.35 11.02 -9.88
N TYR A 208 -9.67 11.12 -9.67
CA TYR A 208 -10.66 10.54 -10.58
C TYR A 208 -10.72 11.31 -11.89
N LEU A 209 -10.54 12.64 -11.85
CA LEU A 209 -10.40 13.44 -13.06
C LEU A 209 -9.14 13.04 -13.84
N ALA A 210 -8.01 12.80 -13.16
CA ALA A 210 -6.77 12.36 -13.82
C ALA A 210 -6.90 11.00 -14.54
N GLU A 211 -7.76 10.09 -14.05
CA GLU A 211 -8.05 8.82 -14.73
C GLU A 211 -8.70 9.02 -16.12
N ARG A 212 -9.26 10.20 -16.43
CA ARG A 212 -9.77 10.53 -17.78
C ARG A 212 -8.68 10.73 -18.83
N LEU A 213 -7.41 10.75 -18.46
CA LEU A 213 -6.30 10.70 -19.42
C LEU A 213 -6.26 9.39 -20.21
N PHE A 214 -7.02 8.38 -19.79
CA PHE A 214 -7.27 7.19 -20.60
C PHE A 214 -8.35 7.39 -21.68
N ASP A 215 -9.09 8.51 -21.72
CA ASP A 215 -10.12 8.76 -22.73
C ASP A 215 -9.50 8.82 -24.15
N ASP A 216 -10.23 8.34 -25.16
CA ASP A 216 -9.77 8.28 -26.57
C ASP A 216 -9.27 9.63 -27.11
N GLU A 217 -9.82 10.74 -26.61
CA GLU A 217 -9.40 12.10 -26.97
C GLU A 217 -7.91 12.32 -26.68
N PHE A 218 -7.43 11.93 -25.48
CA PHE A 218 -6.04 12.09 -25.08
C PHE A 218 -5.12 11.01 -25.66
N ILE A 219 -5.61 9.77 -25.80
CA ILE A 219 -4.79 8.66 -26.32
C ILE A 219 -4.45 8.86 -27.80
N LYS A 220 -5.34 9.49 -28.59
CA LYS A 220 -5.09 9.78 -30.01
C LYS A 220 -3.92 10.75 -30.22
N ASP A 221 -3.66 11.65 -29.29
CA ASP A 221 -2.56 12.62 -29.36
C ASP A 221 -1.17 11.96 -29.33
N LEU A 222 -1.08 10.69 -28.91
CA LEU A 222 0.18 9.93 -28.92
C LEU A 222 0.73 9.70 -30.35
N ASN A 223 -0.08 9.90 -31.40
CA ASN A 223 0.30 9.82 -32.82
C ASN A 223 1.17 8.60 -33.18
N VAL A 224 0.86 7.47 -32.56
CA VAL A 224 1.55 6.19 -32.77
C VAL A 224 1.00 5.50 -34.01
N LYS A 225 1.87 4.89 -34.81
CA LYS A 225 1.53 4.26 -36.11
C LYS A 225 0.40 3.24 -36.03
N ASN A 226 0.21 2.60 -34.87
CA ASN A 226 -0.87 1.65 -34.61
C ASN A 226 -1.88 2.29 -33.68
N LYS A 227 -3.18 2.17 -34.01
CA LYS A 227 -4.27 2.66 -33.17
C LYS A 227 -4.25 1.92 -31.82
N ILE A 228 -3.93 2.64 -30.75
CA ILE A 228 -4.00 2.12 -29.38
C ILE A 228 -5.42 2.34 -28.86
N PRO A 229 -6.18 1.29 -28.53
CA PRO A 229 -7.49 1.46 -27.91
C PRO A 229 -7.34 1.97 -26.47
N ALA A 230 -8.14 2.98 -26.11
CA ALA A 230 -8.21 3.58 -24.77
C ALA A 230 -8.73 2.66 -23.65
N LYS A 231 -9.28 1.48 -23.97
CA LYS A 231 -10.16 0.74 -23.04
C LYS A 231 -9.51 0.45 -21.68
N LEU A 232 -10.00 1.16 -20.66
CA LEU A 232 -9.91 0.82 -19.23
C LEU A 232 -10.82 -0.37 -18.86
#